data_AF-A0A9D4U9I8-F1
#
_entry.id   AF-A0A9D4U9I8-F1
#
_cell.length_a   1.000
_cell.length_b   1.000
_cell.length_c   1.000
_cell.angle_alpha   90.00
_cell.angle_beta   90.00
_cell.angle_gamma   90.00
#
_symmetry.space_group_name_H-M   'P 1'
#
loop_
_entity.id
_entity.type
_entity.pdbx_description
1 polymer ?
#
loop_
_entity_poly.entity_id
_entity_poly.type
_entity_poly.pdbx_seq_one_letter_code
_entity_poly.pdbx_strand_id
1 'polypeptide(L)'
;MYGACGSVADAQATFNVIQTQNVHLQNILIHTYIALNGHFKDAINVFESISKRNVVSWTTIISFATQQGFCAEAMMLFHRMESVGFAPSKITFISILEACTTQEEGCEIHHSLVVRNYETGTIVATALITMYESCGSLTNARYIFATMPKKNVVP
;
A
#
# COMPACT_ATOMS: atom_id res chain seq x y z
N MET A 1 -34.05 -15.84 17.65
CA MET A 1 -34.02 -14.49 18.26
C MET A 1 -32.57 -14.05 18.39
N TYR A 2 -31.91 -13.77 17.26
CA TYR A 2 -30.53 -13.25 17.22
C TYR A 2 -30.63 -11.74 17.03
N GLY A 3 -30.78 -11.03 18.14
CA GLY A 3 -30.93 -9.58 18.18
C GLY A 3 -29.60 -8.92 18.56
N ALA A 4 -29.14 -8.06 17.66
CA ALA A 4 -28.36 -6.85 17.92
C ALA A 4 -27.16 -6.96 18.87
N CYS A 5 -25.94 -6.99 18.31
CA CYS A 5 -24.90 -6.12 18.86
C CYS A 5 -23.96 -5.62 17.77
N GLY A 6 -24.33 -4.46 17.21
CA GLY A 6 -23.50 -3.62 16.34
C GLY A 6 -22.96 -2.43 17.12
N SER A 7 -22.33 -2.68 18.27
CA SER A 7 -21.72 -1.63 19.07
C SER A 7 -20.21 -1.62 18.85
N VAL A 8 -19.68 -0.44 18.52
CA VAL A 8 -18.23 -0.14 18.48
C VAL A 8 -17.54 -0.58 19.79
N ALA A 9 -18.27 -0.58 20.92
CA ALA A 9 -17.74 -1.01 22.21
C ALA A 9 -17.43 -2.52 22.29
N ASP A 10 -18.20 -3.37 21.62
CA ASP A 10 -17.98 -4.82 21.62
C ASP A 10 -16.84 -5.21 20.68
N ALA A 11 -16.69 -4.48 19.58
CA ALA A 11 -15.52 -4.55 18.72
C ALA A 11 -14.26 -4.07 19.45
N GLN A 12 -14.36 -3.00 20.26
CA GLN A 12 -13.25 -2.52 21.10
C GLN A 12 -12.88 -3.51 22.23
N ALA A 13 -13.87 -4.19 22.80
CA ALA A 13 -13.66 -5.19 23.85
C ALA A 13 -12.98 -6.46 23.31
N THR A 14 -13.41 -6.95 22.14
CA THR A 14 -12.72 -8.05 21.45
C THR A 14 -11.33 -7.63 20.94
N PHE A 15 -11.17 -6.38 20.49
CA PHE A 15 -9.89 -5.78 20.10
C PHE A 15 -8.85 -5.79 21.25
N ASN A 16 -9.26 -5.48 22.47
CA ASN A 16 -8.37 -5.51 23.64
C ASN A 16 -7.97 -6.93 24.05
N VAL A 17 -8.83 -7.94 23.84
CA VAL A 17 -8.56 -9.35 24.19
C VAL A 17 -7.63 -10.03 23.17
N ILE A 18 -7.66 -9.60 21.90
CA ILE A 18 -6.84 -10.20 20.82
C ILE A 18 -5.42 -9.59 20.77
N GLN A 19 -5.16 -8.55 21.56
CA GLN A 19 -3.98 -7.68 21.45
C GLN A 19 -2.61 -8.29 21.84
N THR A 20 -2.55 -9.54 22.30
CA THR A 20 -1.32 -10.05 22.93
C THR A 20 -0.54 -11.15 22.20
N GLN A 21 -1.01 -11.76 21.10
CA GLN A 21 -0.23 -12.90 20.53
C GLN A 21 -0.02 -13.04 19.02
N ASN A 22 -0.73 -12.38 18.11
CA ASN A 22 -0.49 -12.65 16.67
C ASN A 22 -0.63 -11.45 15.74
N VAL A 23 0.50 -11.06 15.13
CA VAL A 23 0.60 -10.05 14.06
C VAL A 23 -0.31 -10.38 12.87
N HIS A 24 -0.61 -11.67 12.66
CA HIS A 24 -1.55 -12.12 11.64
C HIS A 24 -2.98 -11.60 11.90
N LEU A 25 -3.43 -11.55 13.16
CA LEU A 25 -4.76 -11.07 13.53
C LEU A 25 -4.88 -9.54 13.41
N GLN A 26 -3.79 -8.80 13.61
CA GLN A 26 -3.76 -7.34 13.43
C GLN A 26 -3.86 -6.94 11.94
N ASN A 27 -3.22 -7.70 11.06
CA ASN A 27 -3.37 -7.50 9.61
C ASN A 27 -4.76 -7.94 9.13
N ILE A 28 -5.31 -9.01 9.70
CA ILE A 28 -6.70 -9.41 9.47
C ILE A 28 -7.66 -8.29 9.90
N LEU A 29 -7.43 -7.63 11.05
CA LEU A 29 -8.25 -6.51 11.52
C LEU A 29 -8.20 -5.31 10.57
N ILE A 30 -7.02 -4.88 10.10
CA ILE A 30 -6.97 -3.80 9.10
C ILE A 30 -7.73 -4.23 7.84
N HIS A 31 -7.50 -5.45 7.33
CA HIS A 31 -8.20 -5.96 6.14
C HIS A 31 -9.72 -6.09 6.31
N THR A 32 -10.20 -6.57 7.46
CA THR A 32 -11.65 -6.73 7.71
C THR A 32 -12.33 -5.37 7.90
N TYR A 33 -11.69 -4.41 8.55
CA TYR A 33 -12.24 -3.06 8.67
C TYR A 33 -12.26 -2.30 7.34
N ILE A 34 -11.22 -2.46 6.52
CA ILE A 34 -11.19 -1.99 5.13
C ILE A 34 -12.36 -2.56 4.33
N ALA A 35 -12.59 -3.87 4.43
CA ALA A 35 -13.62 -4.57 3.66
C ALA A 35 -15.05 -4.29 4.12
N LEU A 36 -15.26 -3.97 5.41
CA LEU A 36 -16.59 -3.80 6.00
C LEU A 36 -17.09 -2.36 6.00
N ASN A 37 -16.21 -1.35 6.10
CA ASN A 37 -16.65 0.02 6.41
C ASN A 37 -16.26 1.10 5.38
N GLY A 38 -15.31 0.86 4.46
CA GLY A 38 -14.93 1.81 3.39
C GLY A 38 -14.36 3.18 3.83
N HIS A 39 -14.41 3.52 5.12
CA HIS A 39 -13.96 4.82 5.63
C HIS A 39 -12.47 4.81 5.99
N PHE A 40 -11.68 5.55 5.22
CA PHE A 40 -10.24 5.72 5.45
C PHE A 40 -9.87 6.18 6.85
N LYS A 41 -10.65 7.09 7.42
CA LYS A 41 -10.41 7.61 8.77
C LYS A 41 -10.45 6.52 9.85
N ASP A 42 -11.36 5.56 9.74
CA ASP A 42 -11.46 4.46 10.69
C ASP A 42 -10.31 3.46 10.52
N ALA A 43 -9.94 3.16 9.26
CA ALA A 43 -8.79 2.32 8.97
C ALA A 43 -7.48 2.92 9.54
N ILE A 44 -7.32 4.24 9.45
CA ILE A 44 -6.20 4.95 10.07
C ILE A 44 -6.24 4.88 11.59
N ASN A 45 -7.40 5.09 12.22
CA ASN A 45 -7.52 4.97 13.68
C ASN A 45 -7.12 3.57 14.16
N VAL A 46 -7.57 2.53 13.46
CA VAL A 46 -7.17 1.14 13.74
C VAL A 46 -5.67 0.97 13.54
N PHE A 47 -5.13 1.43 12.42
CA PHE A 47 -3.68 1.37 12.16
C PHE A 47 -2.86 2.09 13.26
N GLU A 48 -3.34 3.23 13.76
CA GLU A 48 -2.69 3.96 14.84
C GLU A 48 -2.76 3.20 16.17
N SER A 49 -3.81 2.44 16.42
CA SER A 49 -3.96 1.63 17.64
C SER A 49 -3.07 0.38 17.69
N ILE A 50 -2.39 0.02 16.58
CA ILE A 50 -1.49 -1.14 16.53
C ILE A 50 -0.16 -0.80 17.21
N SER A 51 0.12 -1.47 18.33
CA SER A 51 1.34 -1.28 19.13
C SER A 51 2.62 -1.81 18.45
N LYS A 52 2.51 -2.88 17.65
CA LYS A 52 3.64 -3.50 16.93
C LYS A 52 3.35 -3.57 15.44
N ARG A 53 3.58 -2.45 14.75
CA ARG A 53 3.44 -2.37 13.30
C ARG A 53 4.56 -3.14 12.60
N ASN A 54 4.24 -3.74 11.47
CA ASN A 54 5.19 -4.40 10.59
C ASN A 54 4.96 -4.01 9.12
N VAL A 55 5.82 -4.49 8.22
CA VAL A 55 5.73 -4.23 6.77
C VAL A 55 4.34 -4.54 6.20
N VAL A 56 3.69 -5.60 6.67
CA VAL A 56 2.36 -5.98 6.20
C VAL A 56 1.33 -4.94 6.61
N SER A 57 1.29 -4.52 7.88
CA SER A 57 0.34 -3.50 8.35
C SER A 57 0.47 -2.17 7.60
N TRP A 58 1.71 -1.74 7.28
CA TRP A 58 1.97 -0.56 6.46
C TRP A 58 1.51 -0.75 5.02
N THR A 59 1.84 -1.89 4.42
CA THR A 59 1.45 -2.21 3.04
C THR A 59 -0.06 -2.22 2.91
N THR A 60 -0.78 -2.83 3.87
CA THR A 60 -2.24 -2.91 3.83
C THR A 60 -2.89 -1.52 3.87
N ILE A 61 -2.48 -0.62 4.78
CA ILE A 61 -3.08 0.72 4.87
C ILE A 61 -2.74 1.59 3.66
N ILE A 62 -1.52 1.47 3.13
CA ILE A 62 -1.09 2.16 1.91
C ILE A 62 -1.91 1.69 0.70
N SER A 63 -1.99 0.37 0.47
CA SER A 63 -2.77 -0.19 -0.63
C SER A 63 -4.24 0.20 -0.56
N PHE A 64 -4.80 0.27 0.64
CA PHE A 64 -6.17 0.74 0.82
C PHE A 64 -6.33 2.22 0.48
N ALA A 65 -5.44 3.08 0.96
CA ALA A 65 -5.46 4.50 0.62
C ALA A 65 -5.44 4.70 -0.90
N THR A 66 -4.51 4.02 -1.60
CA THR A 66 -4.43 4.03 -3.07
C THR A 66 -5.75 3.59 -3.71
N GLN A 67 -6.30 2.43 -3.30
CA GLN A 67 -7.52 1.86 -3.91
C GLN A 67 -8.76 2.73 -3.73
N GLN A 68 -8.81 3.53 -2.67
CA GLN A 68 -9.90 4.48 -2.43
C GLN A 68 -9.66 5.86 -3.07
N GLY A 69 -8.54 6.06 -3.76
CA GLY A 69 -8.18 7.33 -4.40
C GLY A 69 -7.60 8.39 -3.45
N PHE A 70 -7.24 8.00 -2.22
CA PHE A 70 -6.54 8.86 -1.26
C PHE A 70 -5.03 8.88 -1.56
N CYS A 71 -4.67 9.35 -2.76
CA CYS A 71 -3.31 9.27 -3.29
C CYS A 71 -2.29 10.04 -2.43
N ALA A 72 -2.65 11.24 -1.98
CA ALA A 72 -1.77 12.06 -1.14
C ALA A 72 -1.51 11.39 0.22
N GLU A 73 -2.54 10.81 0.82
CA GLU A 73 -2.43 10.07 2.08
C GLU A 73 -1.63 8.78 1.91
N ALA A 74 -1.77 8.09 0.78
CA ALA A 74 -0.96 6.92 0.45
C ALA A 74 0.54 7.28 0.39
N MET A 75 0.89 8.36 -0.32
CA MET A 75 2.26 8.88 -0.39
C MET A 75 2.80 9.27 0.99
N MET A 76 2.01 9.98 1.80
CA MET A 76 2.39 10.33 3.18
C MET A 76 2.66 9.10 4.04
N LEU A 77 1.82 8.06 3.95
CA LEU A 77 2.01 6.81 4.68
C LEU A 77 3.27 6.06 4.21
N PHE A 78 3.57 6.09 2.92
CA PHE A 78 4.79 5.52 2.36
C PHE A 78 6.05 6.21 2.90
N HIS A 79 6.12 7.54 2.85
CA HIS A 79 7.26 8.27 3.42
C HIS A 79 7.38 8.06 4.92
N ARG A 80 6.25 7.93 5.64
CA ARG A 80 6.27 7.61 7.06
C ARG A 80 6.80 6.20 7.31
N MET A 81 6.39 5.21 6.51
CA MET A 81 6.92 3.84 6.57
C MET A 81 8.45 3.83 6.41
N GLU A 82 8.98 4.58 5.44
CA GLU A 82 10.43 4.67 5.22
C GLU A 82 11.14 5.40 6.36
N SER A 83 10.59 6.52 6.85
CA SER A 83 11.24 7.32 7.90
C SER A 83 11.30 6.61 9.26
N VAL A 84 10.35 5.72 9.55
CA VAL A 84 10.40 4.85 10.74
C VAL A 84 11.19 3.55 10.52
N GLY A 85 11.88 3.42 9.38
CA GLY A 85 12.85 2.36 9.10
C GLY A 85 12.28 1.07 8.54
N PHE A 86 11.01 1.05 8.10
CA PHE A 86 10.45 -0.14 7.44
C PHE A 86 10.75 -0.11 5.94
N ALA A 87 11.30 -1.21 5.43
CA ALA A 87 11.54 -1.38 4.00
C ALA A 87 10.21 -1.66 3.26
N PRO A 88 9.84 -0.86 2.24
CA PRO A 88 8.64 -1.10 1.44
C PRO A 88 8.69 -2.45 0.73
N SER A 89 7.56 -3.17 0.66
CA SER A 89 7.48 -4.42 -0.10
C SER A 89 7.21 -4.16 -1.58
N LYS A 90 7.31 -5.21 -2.43
CA LYS A 90 6.92 -5.11 -3.85
C LYS A 90 5.47 -4.62 -4.01
N ILE A 91 4.56 -5.07 -3.15
CA ILE A 91 3.15 -4.65 -3.15
C ILE A 91 3.04 -3.17 -2.78
N THR A 92 3.84 -2.71 -1.81
CA THR A 92 3.87 -1.30 -1.42
C THR A 92 4.27 -0.41 -2.60
N PHE A 93 5.30 -0.78 -3.35
CA PHE A 93 5.72 -0.03 -4.53
C PHE A 93 4.67 -0.02 -5.64
N ILE A 94 4.02 -1.15 -5.90
CA ILE A 94 2.94 -1.21 -6.90
C ILE A 94 1.81 -0.25 -6.51
N SER A 95 1.34 -0.30 -5.26
CA SER A 95 0.27 0.58 -4.78
C SER A 95 0.66 2.06 -4.80
N ILE A 96 1.92 2.38 -4.55
CA ILE A 96 2.37 3.77 -4.58
C ILE A 96 2.56 4.30 -6.00
N LEU A 97 3.05 3.46 -6.93
CA LEU A 97 3.11 3.83 -8.34
C LEU A 97 1.73 4.08 -8.94
N GLU A 98 0.70 3.34 -8.49
CA GLU A 98 -0.70 3.60 -8.84
C GLU A 98 -1.25 4.91 -8.23
N ALA A 99 -0.74 5.31 -7.07
CA ALA A 99 -1.12 6.56 -6.40
C ALA A 99 -0.43 7.79 -7.00
N CYS A 100 0.68 7.63 -7.73
CA CYS A 100 1.37 8.75 -8.36
C CYS A 100 0.46 9.45 -9.38
N THR A 101 0.33 10.76 -9.23
CA THR A 101 -0.47 11.63 -10.11
C THR A 101 0.41 12.51 -11.00
N THR A 102 1.67 12.67 -10.62
CA THR A 102 2.65 13.50 -11.31
C THR A 102 3.89 12.70 -11.70
N GLN A 103 4.60 13.18 -12.72
CA GLN A 103 5.84 12.54 -13.15
C GLN A 103 6.92 12.64 -12.07
N GLU A 104 6.92 13.73 -11.30
CA GLU A 104 7.85 13.99 -10.21
C GLU A 104 7.74 12.93 -9.11
N GLU A 105 6.52 12.65 -8.63
CA GLU A 105 6.25 11.57 -7.67
C GLU A 105 6.72 10.22 -8.23
N GLY A 106 6.37 9.94 -9.49
CA GLY A 106 6.78 8.72 -10.17
C GLY A 106 8.30 8.53 -10.25
N CYS A 107 9.04 9.61 -10.52
CA CYS A 107 10.50 9.60 -10.60
C CYS A 107 11.13 9.39 -9.22
N GLU A 108 10.57 9.97 -8.16
CA GLU A 108 11.03 9.74 -6.79
C GLU A 108 10.90 8.27 -6.41
N ILE A 109 9.74 7.66 -6.67
CA ILE A 109 9.48 6.26 -6.34
C ILE A 109 10.37 5.32 -7.19
N HIS A 110 10.54 5.63 -8.47
CA HIS A 110 11.45 4.90 -9.34
C HIS A 110 12.90 5.01 -8.85
N HIS A 111 13.34 6.18 -8.39
CA HIS A 111 14.66 6.35 -7.79
C HIS A 111 14.83 5.49 -6.52
N SER A 112 13.83 5.46 -5.63
CA SER A 112 13.84 4.61 -4.43
C SER A 112 13.99 3.12 -4.77
N LEU A 113 13.32 2.64 -5.83
CA LEU A 113 13.46 1.27 -6.34
C LEU A 113 14.90 0.96 -6.78
N VAL A 114 15.52 1.87 -7.53
CA VAL A 114 16.89 1.70 -8.06
C VAL A 114 17.92 1.69 -6.93
N VAL A 115 17.85 2.64 -6.00
CA VAL A 115 18.80 2.76 -4.88
C VAL A 115 18.77 1.54 -3.97
N ARG A 116 17.58 0.96 -3.78
CA ARG A 116 17.38 -0.23 -2.94
C ARG A 116 17.75 -1.54 -3.66
N ASN A 117 18.21 -1.46 -4.91
CA ASN A 117 18.48 -2.61 -5.78
C ASN A 117 17.31 -3.61 -5.77
N TYR A 118 16.07 -3.10 -5.72
CA TYR A 118 14.91 -3.96 -5.82
C TYR A 118 14.95 -4.56 -7.22
N GLU A 119 14.97 -5.90 -7.29
CA GLU A 119 14.72 -6.57 -8.55
C GLU A 119 13.37 -6.08 -9.07
N THR A 120 13.42 -5.26 -10.11
CA THR A 120 12.27 -4.86 -10.93
C THR A 120 11.79 -6.09 -11.69
N GLY A 121 11.23 -7.02 -10.93
CA GLY A 121 10.47 -8.13 -11.48
C GLY A 121 9.36 -7.57 -12.36
N THR A 122 8.91 -8.38 -13.30
CA THR A 122 7.99 -7.97 -14.37
C THR A 122 6.81 -7.13 -13.88
N ILE A 123 6.25 -7.44 -12.71
CA ILE A 123 5.09 -6.73 -12.14
C ILE A 123 5.42 -5.27 -11.75
N VAL A 124 6.54 -5.02 -11.06
CA VAL A 124 6.91 -3.65 -10.65
C VAL A 124 7.30 -2.82 -11.86
N ALA A 125 7.99 -3.42 -12.83
CA ALA A 125 8.33 -2.75 -14.08
C ALA A 125 7.08 -2.43 -14.93
N THR A 126 6.07 -3.31 -14.95
CA THR A 126 4.77 -3.00 -15.57
C THR A 126 4.09 -1.82 -14.86
N ALA A 127 4.08 -1.79 -13.52
CA ALA A 127 3.52 -0.66 -12.77
C ALA A 127 4.25 0.67 -13.07
N LEU A 128 5.58 0.65 -13.20
CA LEU A 128 6.38 1.82 -13.61
C LEU A 128 6.00 2.31 -15.02
N ILE A 129 5.80 1.39 -15.96
CA ILE A 129 5.38 1.74 -17.33
C ILE A 129 4.01 2.41 -17.28
N THR A 130 3.03 1.81 -16.60
CA THR A 130 1.67 2.36 -16.48
C THR A 130 1.68 3.74 -15.81
N MET A 131 2.49 3.95 -14.78
CA MET A 131 2.66 5.27 -14.16
C MET A 131 3.26 6.30 -15.13
N TYR A 132 4.34 5.96 -15.84
CA TYR A 132 4.92 6.90 -16.80
C TYR A 132 3.97 7.18 -17.98
N GLU A 133 3.17 6.20 -18.39
CA GLU A 133 2.11 6.38 -19.40
C GLU A 133 1.00 7.32 -18.89
N SER A 134 0.53 7.15 -17.65
CA SER A 134 -0.52 8.00 -17.07
C SER A 134 -0.05 9.46 -16.89
N CYS A 135 1.24 9.67 -16.65
CA CYS A 135 1.85 11.00 -16.62
C CYS A 135 2.23 11.55 -18.01
N GLY A 136 1.94 10.84 -19.10
CA GLY A 136 2.23 11.28 -20.48
C GLY A 136 3.69 11.12 -20.92
N SER A 137 4.52 10.45 -20.13
CA SER A 137 5.96 10.28 -20.34
C SER A 137 6.30 9.00 -21.11
N LEU A 138 5.90 8.93 -22.38
CA LEU A 138 6.11 7.75 -23.23
C LEU A 138 7.60 7.38 -23.40
N THR A 139 8.50 8.36 -23.34
CA THR A 139 9.94 8.12 -23.43
C THR A 139 10.44 7.25 -22.28
N ASN A 140 10.05 7.57 -21.05
CA ASN A 140 10.44 6.81 -19.86
C ASN A 140 9.76 5.45 -19.83
N ALA A 141 8.47 5.38 -20.18
CA ALA A 141 7.76 4.10 -20.31
C ALA A 141 8.46 3.14 -21.30
N ARG A 142 8.86 3.63 -22.49
CA ARG A 142 9.59 2.83 -23.49
C ARG A 142 10.98 2.44 -23.02
N TYR A 143 11.68 3.32 -22.29
CA TYR A 143 12.98 3.00 -21.72
C TYR A 143 12.88 1.83 -20.74
N ILE A 144 11.94 1.90 -19.80
CA ILE A 144 11.72 0.82 -18.82
C ILE A 144 11.37 -0.48 -19.54
N PHE A 145 10.41 -0.46 -20.47
CA PHE A 145 10.06 -1.63 -21.25
C PHE A 145 11.24 -2.25 -22.02
N ALA A 146 12.12 -1.42 -22.59
CA ALA A 146 13.30 -1.90 -23.30
C ALA A 146 14.31 -2.60 -22.38
N THR A 147 14.46 -2.11 -21.16
CA THR A 147 15.38 -2.66 -20.14
C THR A 147 14.85 -3.90 -19.41
N MET A 148 13.58 -4.27 -19.59
CA MET A 148 13.00 -5.45 -18.92
C MET A 148 13.60 -6.76 -19.45
N PRO A 149 14.14 -7.63 -18.56
CA PRO A 149 14.74 -8.91 -18.97
C PRO A 149 13.70 -9.95 -19.46
N LYS A 150 12.44 -9.81 -19.04
CA LYS A 150 11.29 -10.59 -19.54
C LYS A 150 10.16 -9.63 -19.89
N LYS A 151 9.76 -9.65 -21.17
CA LYS A 151 8.65 -8.86 -21.70
C LYS A 151 7.43 -9.75 -21.78
N ASN A 152 6.30 -9.28 -21.26
CA ASN A 152 5.03 -9.96 -21.46
C ASN A 152 4.50 -9.57 -22.85
N VAL A 153 4.18 -10.55 -23.69
CA VAL A 153 3.46 -10.32 -24.93
C VAL A 153 1.98 -10.38 -24.58
N VAL A 154 1.27 -9.25 -24.70
CA VAL A 154 -0.19 -9.23 -24.61
C VAL A 154 -0.71 -9.46 -26.05
N PRO A 155 -1.47 -10.53 -26.33
CA PRO A 155 -2.01 -10.83 -27.66
C PRO A 155 -2.99 -9.79 -28.19
#